data_AF-A0A6V8LS15-F1
#
_entry.id   AF-A0A6V8LS15-F1
#
_cell.length_a   1.000
_cell.length_b   1.000
_cell.length_c   1.000
_cell.angle_alpha   90.00
_cell.angle_beta   90.00
_cell.angle_gamma   90.00
#
_symmetry.space_group_name_H-M   'P 1'
#
loop_
_entity.id
_entity.type
_entity.pdbx_description
1 polymer ?
#
loop_
_entity_poly.entity_id
_entity_poly.type
_entity_poly.pdbx_seq_one_letter_code
_entity_poly.pdbx_strand_id
1 'polypeptide(L)'
;MPSVSAAATQESSSIISGYCQQRSVSDGASFAQALAGAGENPAASGASERIAEFERWQRSYLTRGISEDHRRDVEASADTYRRVLGKAAAQGGYDDPQAFLQGLTKAELAAVQHIHCLADPIDPTGLDKEGALNLLYAPDQTRDIDRDGFQSVGKAKTWRFPPPDAPASVKRAWDAATAGMGEKDTLLLQGAFLGLTLPAATGQGSAYLGANADYAGLTRGILDAARREAVLAPAWQQASRAVEIGGLERFLAHLA
;
A
#
# COMPACT_ATOMS: atom_id res chain seq x y z
N MET A 1 6.11 80.61 13.36
CA MET A 1 6.60 79.64 12.34
C MET A 1 8.10 79.47 12.55
N PRO A 2 8.66 78.25 12.46
CA PRO A 2 8.57 77.21 13.49
C PRO A 2 9.97 76.85 14.04
N SER A 3 10.05 76.08 15.14
CA SER A 3 10.87 74.85 15.24
C SER A 3 11.07 74.39 16.71
N VAL A 4 10.55 73.19 17.04
CA VAL A 4 11.30 71.96 17.42
C VAL A 4 11.68 71.95 18.91
N SER A 5 11.01 71.27 19.83
CA SER A 5 10.66 69.83 20.00
C SER A 5 11.88 68.91 20.17
N ALA A 6 12.18 68.54 21.42
CA ALA A 6 12.96 67.35 21.77
C ALA A 6 12.72 66.96 23.23
N ALA A 7 12.06 65.82 23.45
CA ALA A 7 12.21 65.00 24.65
C ALA A 7 11.72 63.58 24.33
N ALA A 8 12.64 62.63 24.17
CA ALA A 8 12.40 61.20 24.37
C ALA A 8 13.74 60.43 24.35
N THR A 9 14.19 60.05 25.54
CA THR A 9 14.88 58.80 25.92
C THR A 9 14.34 57.58 25.14
N GLN A 10 15.03 56.48 24.86
CA GLN A 10 16.33 55.91 25.23
C GLN A 10 16.52 54.64 24.37
N GLU A 11 17.78 54.39 23.95
CA GLU A 11 18.40 53.10 23.56
C GLU A 11 17.73 52.18 22.50
N SER A 12 18.43 51.97 21.38
CA SER A 12 19.12 50.69 21.09
C SER A 12 19.82 50.76 19.72
N SER A 13 21.14 50.52 19.76
CA SER A 13 22.09 50.65 18.65
C SER A 13 22.09 49.47 17.67
N SER A 14 22.43 49.83 16.43
CA SER A 14 23.28 49.12 15.45
C SER A 14 22.89 47.73 14.90
N ILE A 15 22.44 47.76 13.64
CA ILE A 15 22.99 47.07 12.45
C ILE A 15 24.00 45.91 12.71
N ILE A 16 23.66 44.68 12.27
CA ILE A 16 24.32 43.85 11.21
C ILE A 16 23.79 42.40 11.27
N SER A 17 23.32 41.90 10.12
CA SER A 17 23.32 40.50 9.63
C SER A 17 22.85 39.35 10.54
N GLY A 18 21.75 38.70 10.15
CA GLY A 18 21.30 37.43 10.72
C GLY A 18 20.26 36.75 9.84
N TYR A 19 20.71 35.77 9.06
CA TYR A 19 19.87 34.76 8.41
C TYR A 19 18.97 34.05 9.44
N CYS A 20 17.81 33.57 8.96
CA CYS A 20 16.88 32.66 9.64
C CYS A 20 15.99 33.24 10.76
N GLN A 21 14.83 33.82 10.41
CA GLN A 21 13.63 33.58 11.23
C GLN A 21 12.31 33.85 10.47
N GLN A 22 11.53 32.76 10.31
CA GLN A 22 10.07 32.68 10.32
C GLN A 22 9.22 33.67 9.51
N ARG A 23 8.58 33.12 8.45
CA ARG A 23 7.12 33.25 8.32
C ARG A 23 6.49 31.88 8.51
N SER A 24 5.98 31.66 9.72
CA SER A 24 4.88 30.74 9.97
C SER A 24 3.68 31.22 9.18
N VAL A 25 3.31 30.49 8.13
CA VAL A 25 1.96 30.54 7.58
C VAL A 25 1.33 29.19 7.90
N SER A 26 0.70 29.17 9.07
CA SER A 26 -0.37 28.25 9.39
C SER A 26 -1.57 28.62 8.51
N ASP A 27 -1.68 28.02 7.33
CA ASP A 27 -2.93 27.95 6.57
C ASP A 27 -3.01 26.55 5.95
N GLY A 28 -3.97 25.77 6.42
CA GLY A 28 -4.27 24.42 5.99
C GLY A 28 -4.95 24.38 4.62
N ALA A 29 -4.26 24.85 3.58
CA ALA A 29 -4.57 24.50 2.21
C ALA A 29 -3.82 23.20 1.88
N SER A 30 -4.54 22.10 1.66
CA SER A 30 -3.88 20.86 1.27
C SER A 30 -3.20 21.06 -0.10
N PHE A 31 -2.07 20.41 -0.32
CA PHE A 31 -1.40 20.41 -1.64
C PHE A 31 -2.36 20.02 -2.78
N ALA A 32 -3.41 19.24 -2.50
CA ALA A 32 -4.46 18.91 -3.46
C ALA A 32 -5.33 20.13 -3.85
N GLN A 33 -5.55 21.09 -2.96
CA GLN A 33 -6.24 22.35 -3.28
C GLN A 33 -5.38 23.29 -4.14
N ALA A 34 -4.05 23.26 -3.97
CA ALA A 34 -3.13 24.02 -4.84
C ALA A 34 -3.11 23.47 -6.28
N LEU A 35 -3.40 22.18 -6.47
CA LEU A 35 -3.50 21.54 -7.78
C LEU A 35 -4.87 21.74 -8.46
N ALA A 36 -5.94 21.95 -7.68
CA ALA A 36 -7.31 22.09 -8.19
C ALA A 36 -7.57 23.39 -8.98
N GLY A 37 -6.65 24.37 -8.93
CA GLY A 37 -6.75 25.63 -9.67
C GLY A 37 -6.28 25.56 -11.13
N ALA A 38 -5.72 24.43 -11.58
CA ALA A 38 -5.34 24.20 -12.97
C ALA A 38 -6.47 23.44 -13.68
N GLY A 39 -6.94 23.95 -14.83
CA GLY A 39 -7.92 23.25 -15.68
C GLY A 39 -7.50 21.81 -15.99
N GLU A 40 -8.47 20.95 -16.35
CA GLU A 40 -8.38 19.48 -16.47
C GLU A 40 -7.13 19.00 -17.23
N ASN A 41 -6.01 18.89 -16.53
CA ASN A 41 -4.79 18.25 -17.00
C ASN A 41 -4.85 16.79 -16.54
N PRO A 42 -4.80 15.81 -17.45
CA PRO A 42 -4.83 14.37 -17.12
C PRO A 42 -3.76 13.96 -16.09
N ALA A 43 -2.60 14.61 -16.13
CA ALA A 43 -1.53 14.37 -15.15
C ALA A 43 -1.90 14.89 -13.75
N ALA A 44 -2.60 16.04 -13.68
CA ALA A 44 -3.06 16.60 -12.41
C ALA A 44 -4.22 15.80 -11.81
N SER A 45 -5.13 15.27 -12.64
CA SER A 45 -6.17 14.35 -12.17
C SER A 45 -5.60 13.02 -11.68
N GLY A 46 -4.61 12.46 -12.40
CA GLY A 46 -3.90 11.26 -11.98
C GLY A 46 -3.15 11.45 -10.66
N ALA A 47 -2.50 12.59 -10.47
CA ALA A 47 -1.82 12.93 -9.21
C ALA A 47 -2.80 12.96 -8.02
N SER A 48 -3.93 13.68 -8.18
CA SER A 48 -4.95 13.82 -7.15
C SER A 48 -5.58 12.48 -6.76
N GLU A 49 -5.82 11.60 -7.73
CA GLU A 49 -6.36 10.26 -7.49
C GLU A 49 -5.42 9.42 -6.61
N ARG A 50 -4.12 9.36 -6.97
CA ARG A 50 -3.11 8.55 -6.26
C ARG A 50 -2.87 9.07 -4.85
N ILE A 51 -2.86 10.39 -4.66
CA ILE A 51 -2.76 11.01 -3.33
C ILE A 51 -4.00 10.65 -2.49
N ALA A 52 -5.21 10.73 -3.07
CA ALA A 52 -6.43 10.38 -2.36
C ALA A 52 -6.50 8.89 -1.97
N GLU A 53 -5.99 7.99 -2.82
CA GLU A 53 -5.81 6.57 -2.50
C GLU A 53 -4.90 6.38 -1.30
N PHE A 54 -3.73 7.02 -1.33
CA PHE A 54 -2.79 6.98 -0.21
C PHE A 54 -3.39 7.52 1.09
N GLU A 55 -4.10 8.64 1.05
CA GLU A 55 -4.74 9.23 2.24
C GLU A 55 -5.84 8.32 2.83
N ARG A 56 -6.58 7.59 1.98
CA ARG A 56 -7.54 6.57 2.44
C ARG A 56 -6.83 5.40 3.12
N TRP A 57 -5.78 4.89 2.48
CA TRP A 57 -4.95 3.83 3.05
C TRP A 57 -4.37 4.26 4.40
N GLN A 58 -3.74 5.43 4.47
CA GLN A 58 -3.10 5.94 5.69
C GLN A 58 -4.10 6.04 6.83
N ARG A 59 -5.28 6.64 6.58
CA ARG A 59 -6.33 6.77 7.60
C ARG A 59 -6.78 5.41 8.12
N SER A 60 -6.97 4.43 7.25
CA SER A 60 -7.31 3.07 7.67
C SER A 60 -6.15 2.43 8.45
N TYR A 61 -4.93 2.54 7.92
CA TYR A 61 -3.74 1.90 8.47
C TYR A 61 -3.42 2.37 9.89
N LEU A 62 -3.52 3.68 10.15
CA LEU A 62 -3.25 4.26 11.47
C LEU A 62 -4.30 3.88 12.54
N THR A 63 -5.46 3.34 12.15
CA THR A 63 -6.46 2.81 13.12
C THR A 63 -6.20 1.36 13.52
N ARG A 64 -5.23 0.70 12.87
CA ARG A 64 -4.87 -0.68 13.18
C ARG A 64 -4.00 -0.71 14.44
N GLY A 65 -3.94 -1.85 15.11
CA GLY A 65 -3.09 -2.07 16.28
C GLY A 65 -1.59 -2.15 15.95
N ILE A 66 -1.05 -1.17 15.24
CA ILE A 66 0.38 -1.04 14.90
C ILE A 66 1.15 -0.46 16.09
N SER A 67 2.48 -0.68 16.10
CA SER A 67 3.34 -0.08 17.14
C SER A 67 3.38 1.44 17.02
N GLU A 68 3.56 2.11 18.15
CA GLU A 68 3.67 3.57 18.21
C GLU A 68 4.85 4.11 17.40
N ASP A 69 5.98 3.40 17.41
CA ASP A 69 7.16 3.77 16.62
C ASP A 69 6.84 3.72 15.12
N HIS A 70 6.19 2.65 14.67
CA HIS A 70 5.83 2.51 13.26
C HIS A 70 4.78 3.55 12.84
N ARG A 71 3.82 3.85 13.72
CA ARG A 71 2.85 4.93 13.50
C ARG A 71 3.54 6.27 13.23
N ARG A 72 4.56 6.60 14.03
CA ARG A 72 5.36 7.83 13.86
C ARG A 72 6.12 7.86 12.54
N ASP A 73 6.72 6.74 12.14
CA ASP A 73 7.46 6.65 10.87
C ASP A 73 6.54 6.89 9.66
N VAL A 74 5.34 6.30 9.67
CA VAL A 74 4.33 6.51 8.62
C VAL A 74 3.87 7.97 8.58
N GLU A 75 3.55 8.55 9.74
CA GLU A 75 3.14 9.96 9.85
C GLU A 75 4.23 10.92 9.38
N ALA A 76 5.49 10.69 9.79
CA ALA A 76 6.63 11.51 9.40
C ALA A 76 6.96 11.42 7.89
N SER A 77 6.68 10.26 7.27
CA SER A 77 6.97 10.01 5.85
C SER A 77 5.85 10.47 4.91
N ALA A 78 4.63 10.64 5.41
CA ALA A 78 3.43 10.84 4.61
C ALA A 78 3.49 12.05 3.67
N ASP A 79 3.95 13.20 4.16
CA ASP A 79 4.05 14.42 3.34
C ASP A 79 5.06 14.27 2.21
N THR A 80 6.18 13.62 2.50
CA THR A 80 7.21 13.34 1.50
C THR A 80 6.69 12.36 0.46
N TYR A 81 5.99 11.30 0.89
CA TYR A 81 5.41 10.32 -0.02
C TYR A 81 4.34 10.94 -0.93
N ARG A 82 3.44 11.79 -0.41
CA ARG A 82 2.45 12.52 -1.24
C ARG A 82 3.12 13.39 -2.30
N ARG A 83 4.25 14.03 -1.98
CA ARG A 83 5.05 14.77 -2.98
C ARG A 83 5.66 13.85 -4.03
N VAL A 84 6.14 12.66 -3.64
CA VAL A 84 6.64 11.65 -4.59
C VAL A 84 5.53 11.22 -5.56
N LEU A 85 4.32 10.94 -5.07
CA LEU A 85 3.17 10.59 -5.92
C LEU A 85 2.81 11.71 -6.91
N GLY A 86 2.83 12.96 -6.45
CA GLY A 86 2.62 14.13 -7.31
C GLY A 86 3.71 14.28 -8.38
N LYS A 87 4.99 14.09 -8.02
CA LYS A 87 6.11 14.09 -8.97
C LYS A 87 5.98 12.95 -9.98
N ALA A 88 5.64 11.74 -9.56
CA ALA A 88 5.47 10.59 -10.44
C ALA A 88 4.42 10.87 -11.52
N ALA A 89 3.27 11.43 -11.13
CA ALA A 89 2.21 11.78 -12.08
C ALA A 89 2.64 12.90 -13.06
N ALA A 90 3.40 13.89 -12.59
CA ALA A 90 3.85 15.01 -13.42
C ALA A 90 5.03 14.67 -14.35
N GLN A 91 5.84 13.68 -14.01
CA GLN A 91 7.12 13.37 -14.67
C GLN A 91 7.12 12.03 -15.41
N GLY A 92 5.96 11.41 -15.63
CA GLY A 92 5.87 10.11 -16.32
C GLY A 92 6.39 8.93 -15.49
N GLY A 93 6.41 9.05 -14.16
CA GLY A 93 6.91 8.00 -13.28
C GLY A 93 6.12 6.70 -13.30
N TYR A 94 4.89 6.70 -13.82
CA TYR A 94 4.12 5.47 -14.03
C TYR A 94 4.45 4.77 -15.35
N ASP A 95 5.05 5.48 -16.31
CA ASP A 95 5.48 4.92 -17.60
C ASP A 95 6.84 4.21 -17.45
N ASP A 96 7.77 4.87 -16.75
CA ASP A 96 9.10 4.36 -16.39
C ASP A 96 9.38 4.55 -14.88
N PRO A 97 8.83 3.65 -14.03
CA PRO A 97 8.97 3.76 -12.58
C PRO A 97 10.40 3.55 -12.09
N GLN A 98 11.20 2.76 -12.80
CA GLN A 98 12.59 2.52 -12.43
C GLN A 98 13.42 3.80 -12.62
N ALA A 99 13.33 4.45 -13.78
CA ALA A 99 14.02 5.71 -14.03
C ALA A 99 13.55 6.82 -13.08
N PHE A 100 12.24 6.88 -12.79
CA PHE A 100 11.70 7.84 -11.83
C PHE A 100 12.26 7.65 -10.42
N LEU A 101 12.27 6.41 -9.91
CA LEU A 101 12.82 6.10 -8.59
C LEU A 101 14.33 6.40 -8.51
N GLN A 102 15.09 6.19 -9.59
CA GLN A 102 16.51 6.58 -9.66
C GLN A 102 16.72 8.09 -9.51
N GLY A 103 15.75 8.90 -9.94
CA GLY A 103 15.78 10.36 -9.82
C GLY A 103 15.39 10.90 -8.45
N LEU A 104 14.90 10.06 -7.53
CA LEU A 104 14.49 10.49 -6.20
C LEU A 104 15.69 10.75 -5.29
N THR A 105 15.52 11.72 -4.39
CA THR A 105 16.50 11.97 -3.33
C THR A 105 16.49 10.83 -2.29
N LYS A 106 17.56 10.72 -1.50
CA LYS A 106 17.63 9.73 -0.41
C LYS A 106 16.47 9.86 0.60
N ALA A 107 16.05 11.08 0.90
CA ALA A 107 14.93 11.32 1.82
C ALA A 107 13.58 10.88 1.22
N GLU A 108 13.41 11.05 -0.09
CA GLU A 108 12.22 10.58 -0.80
C GLU A 108 12.18 9.05 -0.88
N LEU A 109 13.31 8.41 -1.22
CA LEU A 109 13.42 6.94 -1.19
C LEU A 109 13.18 6.39 0.22
N ALA A 110 13.71 7.02 1.27
CA ALA A 110 13.43 6.62 2.65
C ALA A 110 11.95 6.73 3.00
N ALA A 111 11.27 7.81 2.58
CA ALA A 111 9.82 7.93 2.79
C ALA A 111 9.04 6.82 2.06
N VAL A 112 9.40 6.50 0.82
CA VAL A 112 8.81 5.37 0.08
C VAL A 112 9.06 4.06 0.84
N GLN A 113 10.28 3.83 1.31
CA GLN A 113 10.67 2.64 2.06
C GLN A 113 9.82 2.46 3.33
N HIS A 114 9.64 3.53 4.11
CA HIS A 114 8.86 3.49 5.35
C HIS A 114 7.37 3.26 5.11
N ILE A 115 6.78 3.91 4.10
CA ILE A 115 5.37 3.71 3.75
C ILE A 115 5.09 2.26 3.32
N HIS A 116 6.03 1.64 2.61
CA HIS A 116 5.91 0.25 2.14
C HIS A 116 6.49 -0.79 3.13
N CYS A 117 6.91 -0.37 4.32
CA CYS A 117 7.51 -1.23 5.34
C CYS A 117 8.66 -2.12 4.83
N LEU A 118 9.46 -1.62 3.90
CA LEU A 118 10.57 -2.39 3.33
C LEU A 118 11.75 -2.46 4.30
N ALA A 119 12.26 -3.67 4.54
CA ALA A 119 13.39 -3.90 5.43
C ALA A 119 14.68 -3.26 4.92
N ASP A 120 14.96 -3.42 3.62
CA ASP A 120 16.18 -2.92 2.99
C ASP A 120 15.95 -1.58 2.30
N PRO A 121 16.98 -0.71 2.25
CA PRO A 121 16.95 0.48 1.42
C PRO A 121 16.61 0.15 -0.04
N ILE A 122 15.83 1.02 -0.66
CA ILE A 122 15.43 0.86 -2.06
C ILE A 122 16.65 1.09 -2.96
N ASP A 123 16.98 0.07 -3.75
CA ASP A 123 17.89 0.15 -4.88
C ASP A 123 17.08 0.04 -6.18
N PRO A 124 16.77 1.16 -6.85
CA PRO A 124 15.95 1.18 -8.06
C PRO A 124 16.50 0.34 -9.21
N THR A 125 17.82 0.12 -9.26
CA THR A 125 18.47 -0.62 -10.36
C THR A 125 18.21 -2.12 -10.27
N GLY A 126 17.91 -2.63 -9.07
CA GLY A 126 17.61 -4.03 -8.81
C GLY A 126 16.13 -4.36 -8.72
N LEU A 127 15.23 -3.44 -9.10
CA LEU A 127 13.78 -3.67 -9.11
C LEU A 127 13.34 -4.14 -10.49
N ASP A 128 12.34 -5.03 -10.54
CA ASP A 128 11.58 -5.24 -11.77
C ASP A 128 10.59 -4.07 -11.99
N LYS A 129 9.96 -4.04 -13.17
CA LYS A 129 9.03 -2.95 -13.52
C LYS A 129 7.82 -2.91 -12.58
N GLU A 130 7.30 -4.06 -12.19
CA GLU A 130 6.14 -4.19 -11.31
C GLU A 130 6.46 -3.70 -9.88
N GLY A 131 7.56 -4.17 -9.31
CA GLY A 131 8.06 -3.82 -8.00
C GLY A 131 8.37 -2.33 -7.90
N ALA A 132 8.97 -1.74 -8.94
CA ALA A 132 9.15 -0.29 -9.01
C ALA A 132 7.81 0.46 -9.10
N LEU A 133 6.88 -0.02 -9.95
CA LEU A 133 5.57 0.60 -10.13
C LEU A 133 4.75 0.59 -8.84
N ASN A 134 4.73 -0.53 -8.12
CA ASN A 134 3.94 -0.71 -6.91
C ASN A 134 4.41 0.17 -5.75
N LEU A 135 5.67 0.64 -5.75
CA LEU A 135 6.15 1.65 -4.81
C LEU A 135 5.52 3.04 -5.03
N LEU A 136 4.95 3.28 -6.21
CA LEU A 136 4.24 4.50 -6.58
C LEU A 136 2.72 4.37 -6.41
N TYR A 137 2.23 3.27 -5.85
CA TYR A 137 0.85 3.08 -5.44
C TYR A 137 0.73 3.04 -3.92
N ALA A 138 -0.44 3.38 -3.39
CA ALA A 138 -0.76 3.10 -2.00
C ALA A 138 -0.56 1.60 -1.71
N PRO A 139 -0.09 1.18 -0.53
CA PRO A 139 0.23 -0.22 -0.25
C PRO A 139 -0.92 -1.22 -0.42
N ASP A 140 -2.18 -0.77 -0.41
CA ASP A 140 -3.37 -1.60 -0.69
C ASP A 140 -3.83 -1.56 -2.16
N GLN A 141 -3.15 -0.81 -3.03
CA GLN A 141 -3.44 -0.63 -4.45
C GLN A 141 -2.35 -1.21 -5.38
N THR A 142 -1.54 -2.13 -4.87
CA THR A 142 -0.51 -2.84 -5.65
C THR A 142 -1.12 -3.61 -6.83
N ARG A 143 -0.33 -3.85 -7.87
CA ARG A 143 -0.76 -4.42 -9.14
C ARG A 143 0.15 -5.58 -9.53
N ASP A 144 -0.47 -6.65 -10.03
CA ASP A 144 0.20 -7.74 -10.74
C ASP A 144 0.05 -7.42 -12.25
N ILE A 145 1.10 -6.84 -12.85
CA ILE A 145 1.08 -6.38 -14.25
C ILE A 145 1.52 -7.46 -15.23
N ASP A 146 2.32 -8.44 -14.78
CA ASP A 146 2.74 -9.57 -15.61
C ASP A 146 1.81 -10.78 -15.52
N ARG A 147 0.87 -10.75 -14.55
CA ARG A 147 -0.16 -11.77 -14.28
C ARG A 147 0.46 -13.12 -13.92
N ASP A 148 1.56 -13.10 -13.17
CA ASP A 148 2.20 -14.30 -12.62
C ASP A 148 1.52 -14.80 -11.33
N GLY A 149 0.56 -14.04 -10.79
CA GLY A 149 -0.20 -14.34 -9.57
C GLY A 149 0.51 -13.93 -8.28
N PHE A 150 1.68 -13.31 -8.38
CA PHE A 150 2.37 -12.61 -7.31
C PHE A 150 2.31 -11.10 -7.57
N GLN A 151 2.50 -10.33 -6.50
CA GLN A 151 2.68 -8.89 -6.59
C GLN A 151 4.08 -8.55 -6.08
N SER A 152 4.93 -8.02 -6.95
CA SER A 152 6.22 -7.45 -6.60
C SER A 152 6.02 -6.07 -5.95
N VAL A 153 6.58 -5.82 -4.78
CA VAL A 153 6.65 -4.50 -4.13
C VAL A 153 8.10 -4.25 -3.75
N GLY A 154 8.77 -3.35 -4.46
CA GLY A 154 10.23 -3.34 -4.44
C GLY A 154 10.79 -4.70 -4.86
N LYS A 155 11.63 -5.32 -4.02
CA LYS A 155 12.16 -6.68 -4.25
C LYS A 155 11.30 -7.79 -3.63
N ALA A 156 10.30 -7.43 -2.83
CA ALA A 156 9.47 -8.41 -2.14
C ALA A 156 8.41 -8.96 -3.10
N LYS A 157 8.30 -10.29 -3.19
CA LYS A 157 7.15 -10.94 -3.83
C LYS A 157 6.10 -11.26 -2.78
N THR A 158 4.89 -10.77 -2.98
CA THR A 158 3.75 -11.01 -2.11
C THR A 158 2.71 -11.85 -2.82
N TRP A 159 1.97 -12.64 -2.05
CA TRP A 159 0.87 -13.43 -2.56
C TRP A 159 -0.36 -13.19 -1.72
N ARG A 160 -1.53 -13.16 -2.36
CA ARG A 160 -2.82 -13.07 -1.69
C ARG A 160 -3.85 -13.91 -2.41
N PHE A 161 -4.80 -14.43 -1.65
CA PHE A 161 -5.99 -15.05 -2.20
C PHE A 161 -7.25 -14.27 -1.80
N PRO A 162 -8.20 -14.07 -2.73
CA PRO A 162 -8.04 -14.27 -4.18
C PRO A 162 -7.05 -13.25 -4.77
N PRO A 163 -6.40 -13.56 -5.92
CA PRO A 163 -5.54 -12.60 -6.58
C PRO A 163 -6.35 -11.37 -7.06
N PRO A 164 -5.73 -10.19 -7.22
CA PRO A 164 -6.43 -8.96 -7.60
C PRO A 164 -7.28 -9.07 -8.87
N ASP A 165 -6.79 -9.84 -9.84
CA ASP A 165 -7.38 -10.09 -11.15
C ASP A 165 -8.30 -11.33 -11.19
N ALA A 166 -8.59 -11.92 -10.03
CA ALA A 166 -9.65 -12.92 -9.91
C ALA A 166 -11.01 -12.37 -10.37
N PRO A 167 -11.91 -13.22 -10.88
CA PRO A 167 -13.25 -12.81 -11.27
C PRO A 167 -13.99 -12.08 -10.15
N ALA A 168 -14.83 -11.11 -10.51
CA ALA A 168 -15.59 -10.34 -9.54
C ALA A 168 -16.53 -11.22 -8.68
N SER A 169 -17.03 -12.33 -9.22
CA SER A 169 -17.80 -13.34 -8.48
C SER A 169 -16.96 -14.00 -7.38
N VAL A 170 -15.72 -14.39 -7.70
CA VAL A 170 -14.78 -15.01 -6.75
C VAL A 170 -14.43 -14.05 -5.63
N LYS A 171 -14.14 -12.78 -5.97
CA LYS A 171 -13.85 -11.74 -4.96
C LYS A 171 -15.03 -11.52 -4.01
N ARG A 172 -16.26 -11.39 -4.55
CA ARG A 172 -17.47 -11.25 -3.71
C ARG A 172 -17.72 -12.48 -2.84
N ALA A 173 -17.52 -13.69 -3.39
CA ALA A 173 -17.69 -14.92 -2.64
C ALA A 173 -16.68 -15.01 -1.48
N TRP A 174 -15.44 -14.60 -1.73
CA TRP A 174 -14.41 -14.51 -0.71
C TRP A 174 -14.78 -13.51 0.38
N ASP A 175 -15.13 -12.27 -0.01
CA ASP A 175 -15.53 -11.22 0.95
C ASP A 175 -16.69 -11.69 1.84
N ALA A 176 -17.69 -12.37 1.27
CA ALA A 176 -18.81 -12.94 2.01
C ALA A 176 -18.37 -14.08 2.96
N ALA A 177 -17.46 -14.96 2.52
CA ALA A 177 -16.97 -16.07 3.34
C ALA A 177 -16.09 -15.61 4.51
N THR A 178 -15.37 -14.50 4.33
CA THR A 178 -14.48 -13.88 5.33
C THR A 178 -15.14 -12.78 6.15
N ALA A 179 -16.41 -12.46 5.89
CA ALA A 179 -17.13 -11.43 6.62
C ALA A 179 -17.15 -11.75 8.13
N GLY A 180 -16.61 -10.84 8.94
CA GLY A 180 -16.54 -10.97 10.40
C GLY A 180 -15.45 -11.93 10.91
N MET A 181 -14.63 -12.52 10.03
CA MET A 181 -13.45 -13.27 10.47
C MET A 181 -12.36 -12.32 10.97
N GLY A 182 -11.63 -12.76 12.01
CA GLY A 182 -10.41 -12.06 12.43
C GLY A 182 -9.30 -12.18 11.38
N GLU A 183 -8.30 -11.31 11.45
CA GLU A 183 -7.16 -11.30 10.52
C GLU A 183 -6.43 -12.65 10.51
N LYS A 184 -6.18 -13.23 11.70
CA LYS A 184 -5.54 -14.54 11.84
C LYS A 184 -6.32 -15.66 11.13
N ASP A 185 -7.65 -15.68 11.29
CA ASP A 185 -8.50 -16.71 10.70
C ASP A 185 -8.61 -16.53 9.18
N THR A 186 -8.64 -15.27 8.73
CA THR A 186 -8.61 -14.94 7.30
C THR A 186 -7.30 -15.39 6.67
N LEU A 187 -6.17 -15.12 7.32
CA LEU A 187 -4.86 -15.57 6.88
C LEU A 187 -4.76 -17.11 6.86
N LEU A 188 -5.31 -17.78 7.87
CA LEU A 188 -5.38 -19.25 7.89
C LEU A 188 -6.17 -19.77 6.68
N LEU A 189 -7.33 -19.17 6.38
CA LEU A 189 -8.13 -19.55 5.22
C LEU A 189 -7.41 -19.26 3.89
N GLN A 190 -6.69 -18.13 3.79
CA GLN A 190 -5.84 -17.86 2.63
C GLN A 190 -4.77 -18.94 2.49
N GLY A 191 -4.12 -19.33 3.59
CA GLY A 191 -3.08 -20.36 3.62
C GLY A 191 -3.50 -21.69 3.00
N ALA A 192 -4.79 -22.05 3.07
CA ALA A 192 -5.33 -23.25 2.44
C ALA A 192 -5.15 -23.26 0.89
N PHE A 193 -5.05 -22.08 0.27
CA PHE A 193 -4.84 -21.92 -1.17
C PHE A 193 -3.36 -21.74 -1.55
N LEU A 194 -2.45 -21.61 -0.59
CA LEU A 194 -1.03 -21.36 -0.86
C LEU A 194 -0.40 -22.49 -1.69
N GLY A 195 -0.85 -23.74 -1.48
CA GLY A 195 -0.39 -24.88 -2.27
C GLY A 195 -0.59 -24.73 -3.78
N LEU A 196 -1.56 -23.92 -4.22
CA LEU A 196 -1.81 -23.65 -5.64
C LEU A 196 -0.69 -22.84 -6.30
N THR A 197 0.13 -22.13 -5.51
CA THR A 197 1.22 -21.30 -6.03
C THR A 197 2.53 -22.04 -6.19
N LEU A 198 2.64 -23.27 -5.66
CA LEU A 198 3.88 -24.04 -5.63
C LEU A 198 4.55 -24.19 -6.99
N PRO A 199 3.83 -24.47 -8.10
CA PRO A 199 4.46 -24.51 -9.41
C PRO A 199 5.18 -23.19 -9.70
N ALA A 200 4.50 -22.06 -9.58
CA ALA A 200 5.05 -20.75 -9.90
C ALA A 200 6.19 -20.34 -8.95
N ALA A 201 6.08 -20.68 -7.66
CA ALA A 201 7.13 -20.46 -6.68
C ALA A 201 8.44 -21.23 -7.01
N THR A 202 8.34 -22.33 -7.78
CA THR A 202 9.50 -23.11 -8.26
C THR A 202 9.93 -22.73 -9.69
N GLY A 203 9.37 -21.64 -10.25
CA GLY A 203 9.65 -21.18 -11.61
C GLY A 203 8.91 -21.97 -12.70
N GLN A 204 7.87 -22.71 -12.34
CA GLN A 204 7.06 -23.52 -13.27
C GLN A 204 5.61 -23.01 -13.33
N GLY A 205 5.16 -22.46 -14.46
CA GLY A 205 3.76 -22.01 -14.59
C GLY A 205 3.47 -20.69 -13.87
N SER A 206 2.22 -20.46 -13.47
CA SER A 206 1.73 -19.21 -12.87
C SER A 206 0.90 -19.50 -11.62
N ALA A 207 1.00 -18.63 -10.61
CA ALA A 207 0.12 -18.64 -9.44
C ALA A 207 -1.25 -18.02 -9.77
N TYR A 208 -1.33 -17.31 -10.90
CA TYR A 208 -2.59 -16.88 -11.46
C TYR A 208 -3.30 -18.06 -12.13
N LEU A 209 -4.47 -18.39 -11.59
CA LEU A 209 -5.27 -19.53 -12.05
C LEU A 209 -6.02 -19.25 -13.36
N GLY A 210 -6.14 -17.98 -13.77
CA GLY A 210 -6.94 -17.56 -14.90
C GLY A 210 -8.38 -17.19 -14.52
N ALA A 211 -8.96 -16.26 -15.27
CA ALA A 211 -10.34 -15.80 -15.06
C ALA A 211 -11.41 -16.90 -15.22
N ASN A 212 -11.08 -17.97 -15.95
CA ASN A 212 -11.97 -19.11 -16.20
C ASN A 212 -11.61 -20.35 -15.38
N ALA A 213 -10.76 -20.20 -14.35
CA ALA A 213 -10.43 -21.32 -13.48
C ALA A 213 -11.69 -21.88 -12.79
N ASP A 214 -11.72 -23.20 -12.58
CA ASP A 214 -12.77 -23.84 -11.78
C ASP A 214 -12.49 -23.63 -10.28
N TYR A 215 -12.73 -22.41 -9.80
CA TYR A 215 -12.56 -22.06 -8.38
C TYR A 215 -13.41 -22.96 -7.48
N ALA A 216 -14.61 -23.36 -7.91
CA ALA A 216 -15.48 -24.24 -7.12
C ALA A 216 -14.88 -25.66 -7.01
N GLY A 217 -14.35 -26.20 -8.12
CA GLY A 217 -13.63 -27.47 -8.13
C GLY A 217 -12.37 -27.45 -7.26
N LEU A 218 -11.56 -26.39 -7.36
CA LEU A 218 -10.36 -26.19 -6.55
C LEU A 218 -10.70 -26.10 -5.05
N THR A 219 -11.67 -25.27 -4.68
CA THR A 219 -12.12 -25.14 -3.28
C THR A 219 -12.66 -26.46 -2.74
N ARG A 220 -13.40 -27.23 -3.55
CA ARG A 220 -13.89 -28.55 -3.15
C ARG A 220 -12.73 -29.53 -2.87
N GLY A 221 -11.72 -29.55 -3.74
CA GLY A 221 -10.52 -30.37 -3.54
C GLY A 221 -9.75 -30.02 -2.26
N ILE A 222 -9.59 -28.73 -1.98
CA ILE A 222 -8.95 -28.21 -0.76
C ILE A 222 -9.79 -28.58 0.48
N LEU A 223 -11.11 -28.38 0.43
CA LEU A 223 -12.03 -28.75 1.52
C LEU A 223 -11.98 -30.24 1.84
N ASP A 224 -11.98 -31.10 0.82
CA ASP A 224 -11.88 -32.55 1.00
C ASP A 224 -10.53 -32.95 1.62
N ALA A 225 -9.43 -32.27 1.25
CA ALA A 225 -8.14 -32.47 1.88
C ALA A 225 -8.14 -32.03 3.36
N ALA A 226 -8.64 -30.83 3.65
CA ALA A 226 -8.73 -30.29 5.01
C ALA A 226 -9.56 -31.21 5.93
N ARG A 227 -10.67 -31.76 5.44
CA ARG A 227 -11.49 -32.73 6.18
C ARG A 227 -10.74 -34.02 6.50
N ARG A 228 -9.94 -34.55 5.56
CA ARG A 228 -9.10 -35.74 5.83
C ARG A 228 -8.01 -35.44 6.86
N GLU A 229 -7.37 -34.29 6.76
CA GLU A 229 -6.32 -33.87 7.69
C GLU A 229 -6.85 -33.61 9.10
N ALA A 230 -8.07 -33.08 9.23
CA ALA A 230 -8.69 -32.82 10.53
C ALA A 230 -8.89 -34.09 11.37
N VAL A 231 -9.11 -35.25 10.74
CA VAL A 231 -9.20 -36.56 11.43
C VAL A 231 -7.87 -36.94 12.09
N LEU A 232 -6.75 -36.52 11.49
CA LEU A 232 -5.40 -36.82 11.97
C LEU A 232 -4.81 -35.70 12.84
N ALA A 233 -5.50 -34.56 12.93
CA ALA A 233 -4.97 -33.38 13.61
C ALA A 233 -4.94 -33.57 15.13
N PRO A 234 -3.83 -33.22 15.80
CA PRO A 234 -3.77 -33.23 17.26
C PRO A 234 -4.76 -32.21 17.87
N ALA A 235 -5.18 -32.44 19.11
CA ALA A 235 -6.22 -31.63 19.77
C ALA A 235 -5.98 -30.11 19.72
N TRP A 236 -4.73 -29.68 19.82
CA TRP A 236 -4.36 -28.25 19.76
C TRP A 236 -4.56 -27.60 18.39
N GLN A 237 -4.68 -28.39 17.31
CA GLN A 237 -4.97 -27.91 15.95
C GLN A 237 -6.45 -27.98 15.58
N GLN A 238 -7.27 -28.72 16.33
CA GLN A 238 -8.67 -28.99 15.96
C GLN A 238 -9.49 -27.71 15.79
N ALA A 239 -9.29 -26.71 16.64
CA ALA A 239 -9.99 -25.42 16.52
C ALA A 239 -9.64 -24.69 15.21
N SER A 240 -8.35 -24.62 14.84
CA SER A 240 -7.91 -24.02 13.58
C SER A 240 -8.45 -24.77 12.37
N ARG A 241 -8.48 -26.11 12.42
CA ARG A 241 -9.05 -26.93 11.33
C ARG A 241 -10.55 -26.72 11.16
N ALA A 242 -11.28 -26.56 12.26
CA ALA A 242 -12.72 -26.23 12.19
C ALA A 242 -12.95 -24.85 11.53
N VAL A 243 -12.11 -23.84 11.86
CA VAL A 243 -12.16 -22.51 11.24
C VAL A 243 -11.87 -22.59 9.73
N GLU A 244 -10.81 -23.30 9.35
CA GLU A 244 -10.42 -23.51 7.95
C GLU A 244 -11.55 -24.19 7.15
N ILE A 245 -12.04 -25.34 7.64
CA ILE A 245 -13.12 -26.11 6.99
C ILE A 245 -14.38 -25.24 6.85
N GLY A 246 -14.81 -24.57 7.92
CA GLY A 246 -16.00 -23.72 7.88
C GLY A 246 -15.85 -22.53 6.92
N GLY A 247 -14.63 -21.95 6.82
CA GLY A 247 -14.33 -20.90 5.85
C GLY A 247 -14.42 -21.38 4.41
N LEU A 248 -13.85 -22.56 4.12
CA LEU A 248 -13.92 -23.19 2.79
C LEU A 248 -15.34 -23.55 2.39
N GLU A 249 -16.16 -24.05 3.33
CA GLU A 249 -17.58 -24.35 3.10
C GLU A 249 -18.38 -23.09 2.75
N ARG A 250 -18.18 -21.99 3.50
CA ARG A 250 -18.83 -20.70 3.19
C ARG A 250 -18.39 -20.17 1.83
N PHE A 251 -17.09 -20.25 1.53
CA PHE A 251 -16.58 -19.78 0.24
C PHE A 251 -17.16 -20.59 -0.92
N LEU A 252 -17.19 -21.92 -0.81
CA LEU A 252 -17.79 -22.78 -1.83
C LEU A 252 -19.28 -22.49 -2.03
N ALA A 253 -20.03 -22.22 -0.96
CA ALA A 253 -21.45 -21.89 -1.02
C ALA A 253 -21.73 -20.58 -1.77
N HIS A 254 -20.80 -19.62 -1.75
CA HIS A 254 -20.94 -18.35 -2.46
C HIS A 254 -20.34 -18.34 -3.88
N LEU A 255 -19.60 -19.40 -4.25
CA LEU A 255 -19.12 -19.59 -5.62
C LEU A 255 -20.18 -20.23 -6.54
N ALA A 256 -21.21 -20.86 -5.97
CA ALA A 256 -22.27 -21.59 -6.67
C ALA A 256 -23.43 -20.70 -7.13
#